data_AF-A0A968WHA3-F1
#
_entry.id   AF-A0A968WHA3-F1
#
_cell.length_a   1.000
_cell.length_b   1.000
_cell.length_c   1.000
_cell.angle_alpha   90.00
_cell.angle_beta   90.00
_cell.angle_gamma   90.00
#
_symmetry.space_group_name_H-M   'P 1'
#
loop_
_entity.id
_entity.type
_entity.pdbx_description
1 polymer ?
#
loop_
_entity_poly.entity_id
_entity_poly.type
_entity_poly.pdbx_seq_one_letter_code
_entity_poly.pdbx_strand_id
1 'polypeptide(L)'
;MLTPLIRVVLEQKKSVSELLKMLASVEQTDPITGIVADLQALEKTYEGLNIEEQIRNNRADMVLSDKNLAEITTLVERIRSGITE
;
A
#
# COMPACT_ATOMS: atom_id res chain seq x y z
N MET A 1 -13.12 16.63 5.70
CA MET A 1 -12.44 16.39 4.41
C MET A 1 -11.42 15.24 4.44
N LEU A 2 -11.20 14.53 5.57
CA LEU A 2 -10.27 13.38 5.67
C LEU A 2 -10.88 12.04 5.21
N THR A 3 -12.20 11.87 5.32
CA THR A 3 -12.91 10.62 4.96
C THR A 3 -12.67 10.14 3.52
N PRO A 4 -12.63 11.01 2.49
CA PRO A 4 -12.35 10.58 1.12
C PRO A 4 -10.94 10.00 0.95
N LEU A 5 -9.93 10.63 1.55
CA LEU A 5 -8.54 10.18 1.42
C LEU A 5 -8.30 8.84 2.12
N ILE A 6 -8.90 8.66 3.31
CA ILE A 6 -8.85 7.38 4.02
C ILE A 6 -9.46 6.26 3.19
N ARG A 7 -10.59 6.52 2.51
CA ARG A 7 -11.21 5.54 1.62
C ARG A 7 -10.28 5.17 0.46
N VAL A 8 -9.63 6.14 -0.17
CA VAL A 8 -8.65 5.90 -1.24
C VAL A 8 -7.50 5.01 -0.75
N VAL A 9 -6.95 5.30 0.44
CA VAL A 9 -5.85 4.51 1.02
C VAL A 9 -6.29 3.06 1.31
N LEU A 10 -7.51 2.87 1.82
CA LEU A 10 -8.08 1.53 2.04
C LEU A 10 -8.29 0.76 0.73
N GLU A 11 -8.77 1.43 -0.31
CA GLU A 11 -8.95 0.84 -1.64
C GLU A 11 -7.60 0.46 -2.25
N GLN A 12 -6.58 1.33 -2.14
CA GLN A 12 -5.22 1.04 -2.57
C GLN A 12 -4.63 -0.17 -1.85
N LYS A 13 -4.79 -0.26 -0.53
CA LYS A 13 -4.38 -1.45 0.25
C LYS A 13 -5.01 -2.72 -0.32
N LYS A 14 -6.33 -2.70 -0.54
CA LYS A 14 -7.06 -3.84 -1.10
C LYS A 14 -6.52 -4.24 -2.48
N SER A 15 -6.28 -3.27 -3.37
CA SER A 15 -5.72 -3.53 -4.69
C SER A 15 -4.32 -4.13 -4.63
N VAL A 16 -3.47 -3.70 -3.71
CA VAL A 16 -2.12 -4.29 -3.50
C VAL A 16 -2.23 -5.74 -3.04
N SER A 17 -3.10 -6.03 -2.06
CA SER A 17 -3.33 -7.41 -1.59
C SER A 17 -3.87 -8.32 -2.70
N GLU A 18 -4.75 -7.81 -3.56
CA GLU A 18 -5.26 -8.56 -4.72
C GLU A 18 -4.16 -8.84 -5.74
N LEU A 19 -3.33 -7.84 -6.05
CA LEU A 19 -2.21 -8.00 -6.97
C LEU A 19 -1.17 -9.01 -6.44
N LEU A 20 -0.85 -8.97 -5.15
CA LEU A 20 0.04 -9.96 -4.51
C LEU A 20 -0.50 -11.39 -4.65
N LYS A 21 -1.81 -11.58 -4.45
CA LYS A 21 -2.45 -12.90 -4.66
C LYS A 21 -2.37 -13.36 -6.10
N MET A 22 -2.56 -12.46 -7.06
CA MET A 22 -2.42 -12.78 -8.48
C MET A 22 -0.98 -13.17 -8.81
N LEU A 23 0.00 -12.38 -8.39
CA LEU A 23 1.41 -12.64 -8.66
C LEU A 23 1.91 -13.92 -7.99
N ALA A 24 1.35 -14.32 -6.85
CA ALA A 24 1.67 -15.59 -6.19
C ALA A 24 1.34 -16.83 -7.05
N SER A 25 0.45 -16.70 -8.04
CA SER A 25 0.11 -17.78 -8.98
C SER A 25 0.96 -17.80 -10.26
N VAL A 26 1.85 -16.81 -10.43
CA VAL A 26 2.72 -16.67 -11.59
C VAL A 26 4.11 -17.20 -11.27
N GLU A 27 4.85 -17.65 -12.29
CA GLU A 27 6.24 -18.05 -12.16
C GLU A 27 7.10 -16.89 -11.64
N GLN A 28 7.86 -17.14 -10.57
CA GLN A 28 8.67 -16.13 -9.90
C GLN A 28 10.02 -15.95 -10.60
N THR A 29 9.99 -15.24 -11.74
CA THR A 29 11.21 -14.79 -12.42
C THR A 29 11.84 -13.61 -11.67
N ASP A 30 13.12 -13.31 -11.93
CA ASP A 30 13.85 -12.20 -11.28
C ASP A 30 13.08 -10.86 -11.23
N PRO A 31 12.47 -10.35 -12.34
CA PRO A 31 11.72 -9.09 -12.28
C PRO A 31 10.44 -9.19 -11.44
N ILE A 32 9.77 -10.35 -11.46
CA ILE A 32 8.54 -10.57 -10.69
C ILE A 32 8.85 -10.63 -9.19
N THR A 33 9.95 -11.26 -8.82
CA THR A 33 10.35 -11.41 -7.42
C THR A 33 10.63 -10.04 -6.77
N GLY A 34 11.27 -9.12 -7.50
CA GLY A 34 11.47 -7.73 -7.05
C GLY A 34 10.16 -6.97 -6.86
N ILE A 35 9.25 -7.06 -7.84
CA ILE A 35 7.92 -6.42 -7.77
C ILE A 35 7.11 -6.96 -6.58
N VAL A 36 7.13 -8.28 -6.35
CA VAL A 36 6.44 -8.90 -5.20
C VAL A 36 7.00 -8.39 -3.89
N ALA A 37 8.33 -8.29 -3.74
CA ALA A 37 8.95 -7.77 -2.53
C ALA A 37 8.54 -6.31 -2.24
N ASP A 38 8.50 -5.46 -3.27
CA ASP A 38 8.09 -4.07 -3.12
C ASP A 38 6.58 -3.93 -2.80
N LEU A 39 5.73 -4.74 -3.43
CA LEU A 39 4.30 -4.77 -3.12
C LEU A 39 4.02 -5.28 -1.70
N GLN A 40 4.79 -6.26 -1.20
CA GLN A 40 4.70 -6.71 0.19
C GLN A 40 5.14 -5.63 1.18
N ALA A 41 6.18 -4.85 0.84
CA ALA A 41 6.58 -3.70 1.64
C ALA A 41 5.47 -2.65 1.69
N LEU A 42 4.84 -2.35 0.55
CA LEU A 42 3.72 -1.42 0.46
C LEU A 42 2.49 -1.89 1.25
N GLU A 43 2.15 -3.18 1.18
CA GLU A 43 1.07 -3.77 1.98
C GLU A 43 1.31 -3.58 3.49
N LYS A 44 2.53 -3.86 3.95
CA LYS A 44 2.92 -3.66 5.36
C LYS A 44 2.84 -2.19 5.79
N THR A 45 3.21 -1.25 4.92
CA THR A 45 3.06 0.18 5.21
C THR A 45 1.59 0.55 5.40
N TYR A 46 0.68 0.04 4.57
CA TYR A 46 -0.75 0.25 4.76
C TYR A 46 -1.30 -0.41 6.03
N GLU A 47 -0.81 -1.60 6.40
CA GLU A 47 -1.16 -2.26 7.66
C GLU A 47 -0.72 -1.43 8.88
N GLY A 48 0.49 -0.89 8.84
CA GLY A 48 1.04 -0.05 9.91
C GLY A 48 0.26 1.24 10.19
N LEU A 49 -0.60 1.68 9.27
CA LEU A 49 -1.50 2.82 9.48
C LEU A 49 -2.63 2.50 10.47
N ASN A 50 -2.94 1.22 10.72
CA ASN A 50 -4.01 0.77 11.63
C ASN A 50 -5.36 1.49 11.39
N ILE A 51 -5.68 1.80 10.14
CA ILE A 51 -6.81 2.66 9.74
C ILE A 51 -8.14 2.19 10.35
N GLU A 52 -8.45 0.91 10.24
CA GLU A 52 -9.72 0.35 10.72
C GLU A 52 -9.87 0.44 12.24
N GLU A 53 -8.77 0.30 12.98
CA GLU A 53 -8.77 0.43 14.45
C GLU A 53 -8.95 1.90 14.84
N GLN A 54 -8.27 2.81 14.17
CA GLN A 54 -8.39 4.24 14.42
C GLN A 54 -9.79 4.77 14.07
N ILE A 55 -10.43 4.26 13.01
CA ILE A 55 -11.84 4.56 12.69
C ILE A 55 -12.75 4.07 13.83
N ARG A 56 -12.58 2.83 14.29
CA ARG A 56 -13.35 2.27 15.42
C ARG A 56 -13.21 3.10 16.70
N ASN A 57 -12.04 3.70 16.90
CA ASN A 57 -11.73 4.54 18.06
C ASN A 57 -12.04 6.03 17.87
N ASN A 58 -12.74 6.42 16.81
CA ASN A 58 -13.07 7.82 16.45
C ASN A 58 -11.83 8.74 16.31
N ARG A 59 -10.68 8.19 15.92
CA ARG A 59 -9.42 8.90 15.67
C ARG A 59 -9.03 8.89 14.19
N ALA A 60 -10.03 8.85 13.31
CA ALA A 60 -9.82 8.81 11.86
C ALA A 60 -8.99 10.01 11.34
N ASP A 61 -9.07 11.14 12.04
CA ASP A 61 -8.29 12.35 11.79
C ASP A 61 -6.79 12.21 12.08
N MET A 62 -6.37 11.22 12.87
CA MET A 62 -4.97 10.95 13.22
C MET A 62 -4.30 9.86 12.37
N VAL A 63 -5.04 9.27 11.41
CA VAL A 63 -4.59 8.08 10.66
C VAL A 63 -3.53 8.40 9.62
N LEU A 64 -3.68 9.53 8.94
CA LEU A 64 -2.84 9.91 7.81
C LEU A 64 -1.98 11.10 8.21
N SER A 65 -0.72 10.82 8.53
CA SER A 65 0.30 11.85 8.68
C SER A 65 1.03 12.07 7.36
N ASP A 66 1.56 13.27 7.16
CA ASP A 66 2.38 13.60 5.99
C ASP A 66 3.56 12.65 5.83
N LYS A 67 4.15 12.22 6.96
CA LYS A 67 5.24 11.25 6.97
C LYS A 67 4.82 9.92 6.33
N ASN A 68 3.71 9.35 6.78
CA ASN A 68 3.27 8.04 6.27
C ASN A 68 2.83 8.14 4.80
N LEU A 69 2.23 9.26 4.40
CA LEU A 69 1.88 9.52 3.00
C LEU A 69 3.13 9.63 2.12
N ALA A 70 4.18 10.32 2.59
CA ALA A 70 5.44 10.43 1.87
C ALA A 70 6.15 9.07 1.68
N GLU A 71 6.10 8.22 2.71
CA GLU A 71 6.62 6.84 2.62
C GLU A 71 5.86 6.02 1.57
N ILE A 72 4.52 6.09 1.56
CA ILE A 72 3.68 5.44 0.54
C ILE A 72 4.01 5.96 -0.86
N THR A 73 4.13 7.28 -1.04
CA THR A 73 4.49 7.88 -2.33
C THR A 73 5.82 7.35 -2.84
N THR A 74 6.85 7.32 -1.98
CA THR A 74 8.18 6.83 -2.35
C THR A 74 8.16 5.36 -2.76
N LEU A 75 7.41 4.52 -2.03
CA LEU A 75 7.22 3.10 -2.36
C LEU A 75 6.54 2.91 -3.72
N VAL A 76 5.46 3.64 -3.97
CA VAL A 76 4.70 3.57 -5.23
C VAL A 76 5.55 4.04 -6.41
N GLU A 77 6.33 5.11 -6.26
CA GLU A 77 7.23 5.61 -7.31
C GLU A 77 8.30 4.59 -7.69
N ARG A 78 8.89 3.91 -6.69
CA ARG A 78 9.87 2.85 -6.92
C ARG A 78 9.26 1.66 -7.67
N ILE A 79 8.07 1.21 -7.25
CA ILE A 79 7.33 0.14 -7.95
C ILE A 79 7.05 0.52 -9.39
N ARG A 80 6.56 1.75 -9.63
CA ARG A 80 6.25 2.23 -10.98
C ARG A 80 7.50 2.21 -11.86
N SER A 81 8.62 2.72 -11.34
CA SER A 81 9.88 2.79 -12.09
C SER A 81 10.37 1.40 -12.48
N GLY A 82 10.29 0.43 -11.58
CA GLY A 82 10.67 -0.96 -11.85
C GLY A 82 9.75 -1.72 -12.83
N ILE A 83 8.59 -1.17 -13.20
CA ILE A 83 7.69 -1.77 -14.21
C ILE A 83 7.87 -1.10 -15.59
N THR A 84 8.19 0.20 -15.62
CA THR A 84 8.21 0.97 -16.86
C THR A 84 9.59 1.11 -17.51
N GLU A 85 10.66 0.87 -16.76
CA GLU A 85 12.05 0.86 -17.25
C GLU A 85 12.49 -0.55 -17.65
#